data_AF-A0A9N9IES1-F1
#
_entry.id   AF-A0A9N9IES1-F1
#
_cell.length_a   1.000
_cell.length_b   1.000
_cell.length_c   1.000
_cell.angle_alpha   90.00
_cell.angle_beta   90.00
_cell.angle_gamma   90.00
#
_symmetry.space_group_name_H-M   'P 1'
#
loop_
_entity.id
_entity.type
_entity.pdbx_description
1 polymer ?
#
loop_
_entity_poly.entity_id
_entity_poly.type
_entity_poly.pdbx_seq_one_letter_code
_entity_poly.pdbx_strand_id
1 'polypeptide(L)'
;KDKASDVKRTRASLTGAQKQEVCQKKLQKPAPKNKELAKEFGVSEGMIFVGKKRSKERATIAICCNATGTEKAKAIFIEKSQNPRALKNIPKSTLPVQYYWNKTAYMQ
;
A
#
# COMPACT_ATOMS: atom_id res chain seq x y z
N LYS A 1 11.43 -41.29 25.34
CA LYS A 1 11.63 -39.87 25.71
C LYS A 1 12.58 -39.35 24.64
N ASP A 2 12.15 -38.60 23.62
CA ASP A 2 11.38 -37.37 23.72
C ASP A 2 10.44 -37.18 22.52
N LYS A 3 9.18 -36.82 22.78
CA LYS A 3 8.24 -36.40 21.74
C LYS A 3 8.70 -35.02 21.27
N ALA A 4 9.24 -34.93 20.06
CA ALA A 4 9.42 -33.66 19.39
C ALA A 4 8.04 -32.98 19.31
N SER A 5 7.86 -31.93 20.11
CA SER A 5 6.65 -31.12 20.08
C SER A 5 6.48 -30.57 18.67
N ASP A 6 5.36 -30.91 18.05
CA ASP A 6 4.94 -30.41 16.74
C ASP A 6 4.53 -28.94 16.89
N VAL A 7 5.53 -28.07 17.09
CA VAL A 7 5.35 -26.62 17.13
C VAL A 7 4.99 -26.23 15.71
N LYS A 8 3.71 -25.94 15.46
CA LYS A 8 3.24 -25.34 14.21
C LYS A 8 4.15 -24.16 13.87
N ARG A 9 5.08 -24.35 12.92
CA ARG A 9 5.99 -23.29 12.48
C ARG A 9 5.14 -22.21 11.81
N THR A 10 4.86 -21.12 12.54
CA THR A 10 4.33 -19.91 11.94
C THR A 10 5.35 -19.41 10.93
N ARG A 11 4.95 -19.29 9.66
CA ARG A 11 5.83 -18.84 8.58
C ARG A 11 6.42 -17.48 8.94
N ALA A 12 7.73 -17.43 9.16
CA ALA A 12 8.44 -16.19 9.48
C ALA A 12 8.29 -15.20 8.31
N SER A 13 7.86 -13.98 8.63
CA SER A 13 7.66 -12.91 7.65
C SER A 13 8.60 -11.75 7.93
N LEU A 14 9.15 -11.16 6.88
CA LEU A 14 9.96 -9.94 7.00
C LEU A 14 9.13 -8.77 7.54
N THR A 15 9.72 -8.00 8.46
CA THR A 15 9.18 -6.72 8.92
C THR A 15 9.24 -5.65 7.82
N GLY A 16 8.54 -4.53 8.04
CA GLY A 16 8.53 -3.42 7.07
C GLY A 16 9.90 -2.79 6.80
N ALA A 17 10.80 -2.84 7.78
CA ALA A 17 12.18 -2.37 7.70
C ALA A 17 13.09 -3.39 6.99
N GLN A 18 12.99 -4.67 7.36
CA GLN A 18 13.74 -5.75 6.68
C GLN A 18 13.39 -5.82 5.18
N LYS A 19 12.13 -5.60 4.81
CA LYS A 19 11.71 -5.48 3.40
C LYS A 19 12.37 -4.31 2.67
N GLN A 20 12.66 -3.19 3.34
CA GLN A 20 13.40 -2.07 2.73
C GLN A 20 14.84 -2.43 2.49
N GLU A 21 15.47 -3.03 3.49
CA GLU A 21 16.88 -3.43 3.44
C GLU A 21 17.12 -4.46 2.32
N VAL A 22 16.26 -5.48 2.21
CA VAL A 22 16.29 -6.46 1.10
C VAL A 22 16.18 -5.76 -0.27
N CYS A 23 15.27 -4.79 -0.40
CA CYS A 23 15.09 -4.05 -1.66
C CYS A 23 16.30 -3.17 -2.00
N GLN A 24 16.93 -2.52 -1.02
CA GLN A 24 18.12 -1.69 -1.22
C GLN A 24 19.34 -2.53 -1.59
N LYS A 25 19.56 -3.66 -0.90
CA LYS A 25 20.64 -4.62 -1.20
C LYS A 25 20.56 -5.15 -2.64
N LYS A 26 19.34 -5.44 -3.12
CA LYS A 26 19.06 -5.87 -4.51
C LYS A 26 19.27 -4.78 -5.56
N LEU A 27 19.14 -3.50 -5.21
CA LEU A 27 19.40 -2.37 -6.11
C LEU A 27 20.89 -2.05 -6.23
N GLN A 28 21.64 -2.20 -5.13
CA GLN A 28 23.09 -1.94 -5.11
C GLN A 28 23.90 -3.06 -5.77
N LYS A 29 23.39 -4.29 -5.76
CA LYS A 29 23.96 -5.45 -6.47
C LYS A 29 22.80 -6.20 -7.14
N PRO A 30 22.74 -6.30 -8.47
CA PRO A 30 21.65 -7.03 -9.15
C PRO A 30 21.75 -8.57 -9.04
N ALA A 31 22.83 -9.09 -8.44
CA ALA A 31 23.17 -10.52 -8.42
C ALA A 31 22.89 -11.35 -7.13
N PRO A 32 22.48 -10.83 -5.95
CA PRO A 32 22.32 -11.70 -4.79
C PRO A 32 21.15 -12.65 -5.03
N LYS A 33 21.45 -13.94 -5.04
CA LYS A 33 20.45 -15.01 -5.23
C LYS A 33 19.50 -14.97 -4.02
N ASN A 34 18.19 -15.11 -4.26
CA ASN A 34 17.17 -15.03 -3.20
C ASN A 34 17.49 -15.98 -2.02
N LYS A 35 18.14 -17.11 -2.30
CA LYS A 35 18.66 -18.08 -1.34
C LYS A 35 19.63 -17.53 -0.28
N GLU A 36 20.47 -16.55 -0.62
CA GLU A 36 21.45 -15.96 0.32
C GLU A 36 20.76 -15.00 1.29
N LEU A 37 19.90 -14.13 0.76
CA LEU A 37 19.07 -13.22 1.55
C LEU A 37 18.10 -13.99 2.45
N ALA A 38 17.54 -15.09 1.96
CA ALA A 38 16.66 -15.97 2.74
C ALA A 38 17.36 -16.51 4.00
N LYS A 39 18.65 -16.90 3.88
CA LYS A 39 19.46 -17.35 5.01
C LYS A 39 19.80 -16.21 5.97
N GLU A 40 20.18 -15.05 5.45
CA GLU A 40 20.52 -13.87 6.24
C GLU A 40 19.34 -13.39 7.11
N PHE A 41 18.14 -13.35 6.54
CA PHE A 41 16.94 -12.89 7.23
C PHE A 41 16.14 -14.01 7.92
N GLY A 42 16.60 -15.27 7.86
CA GLY A 42 15.92 -16.42 8.48
C GLY A 42 14.51 -16.69 7.93
N VAL A 43 14.29 -16.43 6.64
CA VAL A 43 12.98 -16.60 5.98
C VAL A 43 13.06 -17.57 4.81
N SER A 44 11.92 -18.14 4.39
CA SER A 44 11.85 -18.95 3.17
C SER A 44 12.20 -18.12 1.93
N GLU A 45 12.79 -18.73 0.90
CA GLU A 45 13.15 -18.05 -0.35
C GLU A 45 11.96 -17.31 -1.00
N GLY A 46 10.76 -17.91 -0.97
CA GLY A 46 9.53 -17.27 -1.48
C GLY A 46 9.00 -16.09 -0.64
N MET A 47 9.67 -15.71 0.46
CA MET A 47 9.37 -14.51 1.25
C MET A 47 10.28 -13.33 0.87
N ILE A 48 11.37 -13.57 0.13
CA ILE A 48 12.24 -12.54 -0.41
C ILE A 48 11.57 -11.94 -1.64
N PHE A 49 11.02 -10.74 -1.49
CA PHE A 49 10.39 -10.00 -2.58
C PHE A 49 11.12 -8.69 -2.85
N VAL A 50 11.34 -8.40 -4.12
CA VAL A 50 11.95 -7.15 -4.59
C VAL A 50 10.82 -6.22 -4.99
N GLY A 51 10.42 -5.35 -4.07
CA GLY A 51 9.41 -4.33 -4.35
C GLY A 51 8.75 -3.83 -3.09
N LYS A 52 9.04 -2.57 -2.74
CA LYS A 52 8.26 -1.85 -1.72
C LYS A 52 7.50 -0.73 -2.40
N LYS A 53 6.19 -0.70 -2.21
CA LYS A 53 5.36 0.48 -2.52
C LYS A 53 5.87 1.64 -1.66
N ARG A 54 6.62 2.58 -2.25
CA ARG A 54 7.33 3.67 -1.56
C ARG A 54 6.39 4.62 -0.82
N SER A 55 5.24 4.93 -1.42
CA SER A 55 4.17 5.73 -0.79
C SER A 55 2.83 4.99 -0.86
N LYS A 56 2.13 4.92 0.28
CA LYS A 56 0.71 4.50 0.35
C LYS A 56 -0.16 5.74 0.55
N GLU A 57 -0.13 6.62 -0.44
CA GLU A 57 -1.17 7.64 -0.57
C GLU A 57 -2.49 6.98 -0.96
N ARG A 58 -3.58 7.54 -0.43
CA ARG A 58 -4.95 7.07 -0.65
C ARG A 58 -5.77 8.28 -1.05
N ALA A 59 -6.56 8.10 -2.10
CA ALA A 59 -7.63 8.98 -2.51
C ALA A 59 -8.84 8.10 -2.77
N THR A 60 -10.02 8.55 -2.34
CA THR A 60 -11.28 7.80 -2.49
C THR A 60 -12.18 8.58 -3.42
N ILE A 61 -12.73 7.89 -4.42
CA ILE A 61 -13.82 8.40 -5.26
C ILE A 61 -15.07 7.62 -4.87
N ALA A 62 -16.09 8.31 -4.39
CA ALA A 62 -17.41 7.74 -4.17
C ALA A 62 -18.37 8.21 -5.26
N ILE A 63 -19.01 7.24 -5.90
CA ILE A 63 -20.01 7.45 -6.95
C ILE A 63 -21.30 6.86 -6.43
N CYS A 64 -22.41 7.58 -6.59
CA CYS A 64 -23.73 7.13 -6.21
C CYS A 64 -24.67 7.29 -7.40
N CYS A 65 -25.45 6.24 -7.68
CA CYS A 65 -26.50 6.26 -8.70
C CYS A 65 -27.69 5.44 -8.24
N ASN A 66 -28.86 5.73 -8.80
CA ASN A 66 -30.06 4.90 -8.59
C ASN A 66 -29.87 3.51 -9.25
N ALA A 67 -30.78 2.56 -8.94
CA ALA A 67 -30.69 1.19 -9.41
C ALA A 67 -30.69 1.06 -10.96
N THR A 68 -31.40 1.96 -11.64
CA THR A 68 -31.47 2.02 -13.10
C THR A 68 -30.27 2.73 -13.74
N GLY A 69 -29.46 3.45 -12.96
CA GLY A 69 -28.30 4.23 -13.42
C GLY A 69 -28.64 5.51 -14.18
N THR A 70 -29.92 5.90 -14.24
CA THR A 70 -30.40 7.11 -14.94
C THR A 70 -30.06 8.37 -14.17
N GLU A 71 -30.18 8.32 -12.84
CA GLU A 71 -29.88 9.45 -11.95
C GLU A 71 -28.53 9.20 -11.27
N LYS A 72 -27.58 10.09 -11.53
CA LYS A 72 -26.21 10.03 -11.01
C LYS A 72 -25.98 11.22 -10.09
N ALA A 73 -25.61 10.95 -8.85
CA ALA A 73 -25.18 12.00 -7.94
C ALA A 73 -23.80 12.53 -8.37
N LYS A 74 -23.48 13.78 -7.99
CA LYS A 74 -22.14 14.33 -8.22
C LYS A 74 -21.12 13.48 -7.45
N ALA A 75 -20.08 13.03 -8.13
CA ALA A 75 -19.06 12.19 -7.52
C ALA A 75 -18.32 12.96 -6.41
N ILE A 76 -17.96 12.24 -5.36
CA ILE A 76 -17.26 12.74 -4.19
C ILE A 76 -15.80 12.29 -4.28
N PHE A 77 -14.88 13.23 -4.17
CA PHE A 77 -13.44 12.98 -4.13
C PHE A 77 -12.89 13.33 -2.74
N ILE A 78 -12.31 12.34 -2.05
CA ILE A 78 -11.77 12.48 -0.70
C ILE A 78 -10.27 12.20 -0.73
N GLU A 79 -9.47 13.16 -0.29
CA GLU A 79 -8.01 13.00 -0.15
C GLU A 79 -7.54 13.28 1.28
N LYS A 80 -6.25 12.99 1.55
CA LYS A 80 -5.62 13.31 2.83
C LYS A 80 -5.32 14.79 3.01
N SER A 81 -4.91 15.43 1.92
CA SER A 81 -4.55 16.84 1.91
C SER A 81 -5.77 17.69 1.59
N GLN A 82 -5.89 18.85 2.24
CA GLN A 82 -6.87 19.85 1.82
C GLN A 82 -6.53 20.44 0.44
N ASN A 83 -5.24 20.62 0.16
CA ASN A 83 -4.72 21.17 -1.07
C ASN A 83 -3.55 20.29 -1.56
N PRO A 84 -3.82 19.26 -2.37
CA PRO A 84 -2.78 18.39 -2.88
C PRO A 84 -1.91 19.16 -3.88
N ARG A 85 -0.63 18.81 -3.98
CA ARG A 85 0.32 19.48 -4.88
C ARG A 85 -0.15 19.44 -6.34
N ALA A 86 -0.87 18.39 -6.73
CA ALA A 86 -1.43 18.23 -8.07
C ALA A 86 -2.56 19.23 -8.38
N LEU A 87 -3.28 19.75 -7.37
CA LEU A 87 -4.36 20.73 -7.54
C LEU A 87 -3.94 22.12 -7.03
N LYS A 88 -2.64 22.41 -7.04
CA LYS A 88 -2.11 23.73 -6.70
C LYS A 88 -2.65 24.74 -7.72
N ASN A 89 -3.17 25.86 -7.23
CA ASN A 89 -3.79 26.93 -8.03
C ASN A 89 -5.10 26.56 -8.75
N ILE A 90 -5.66 25.37 -8.51
CA ILE A 90 -6.98 25.00 -9.03
C ILE A 90 -8.01 25.26 -7.92
N PRO A 91 -9.00 26.15 -8.14
CA PRO A 91 -10.09 26.34 -7.20
C PRO A 91 -10.95 25.06 -7.15
N LYS A 92 -11.37 24.64 -5.96
CA LYS A 92 -12.07 23.36 -5.77
C LYS A 92 -13.49 23.40 -6.35
N SER A 93 -14.06 24.60 -6.44
CA SER A 93 -15.37 24.86 -7.04
C SER A 93 -15.43 24.56 -8.55
N THR A 94 -14.30 24.65 -9.27
CA THR A 94 -14.26 24.35 -10.70
C THR A 94 -14.13 22.85 -10.99
N LEU A 95 -13.91 22.03 -9.95
CA LEU A 95 -13.81 20.60 -10.12
C LEU A 95 -15.19 20.00 -10.46
N PRO A 96 -15.23 19.00 -11.37
CA PRO A 96 -16.47 18.29 -11.69
C PRO A 96 -16.95 17.39 -10.54
N VAL A 97 -16.21 17.33 -9.44
CA VAL A 97 -16.46 16.51 -8.25
C VAL A 97 -16.63 17.38 -7.01
N GLN A 98 -17.28 16.85 -5.97
CA GLN A 98 -17.27 17.47 -4.66
C GLN A 98 -16.00 17.05 -3.92
N TYR A 99 -15.15 18.02 -3.56
CA TYR A 99 -13.87 17.77 -2.93
C TYR A 99 -13.96 17.81 -1.39
N TYR A 100 -13.48 16.76 -0.72
CA TYR A 100 -13.38 16.67 0.73
C TYR A 100 -11.98 16.23 1.16
N TRP A 101 -11.62 16.53 2.40
CA TRP A 101 -10.34 16.10 2.98
C TRP A 101 -10.48 15.60 4.41
N ASN A 102 -9.77 14.52 4.73
CA ASN A 102 -9.58 14.05 6.11
C ASN A 102 -8.32 13.19 6.23
N LYS A 103 -7.83 12.96 7.46
CA LYS A 103 -6.53 12.27 7.69
C LYS A 103 -6.47 10.85 7.12
N THR A 104 -7.62 10.19 6.97
CA THR A 104 -7.71 8.78 6.59
C THR A 104 -7.96 8.58 5.09
N ALA A 105 -8.48 9.61 4.39
CA ALA A 105 -9.02 9.58 3.03
C ALA A 105 -10.18 8.59 2.82
N TYR A 106 -11.07 8.46 3.81
CA TYR A 106 -12.27 7.63 3.73
C TYR A 106 -13.54 8.47 3.93
N MET A 107 -14.69 7.95 3.52
CA MET A 107 -15.98 8.53 3.91
C MET A 107 -16.12 8.40 5.44
N GLN A 108 -16.45 9.50 6.10
CA GLN A 108 -16.71 9.57 7.54
C GLN A 108 -18.18 9.86 7.78
#